data_AF-A0A7Y4S7W9-F1
#
_entry.id   AF-A0A7Y4S7W9-F1
#
_cell.length_a   1.000
_cell.length_b   1.000
_cell.length_c   1.000
_cell.angle_alpha   90.00
_cell.angle_beta   90.00
_cell.angle_gamma   90.00
#
_symmetry.space_group_name_H-M   'P 1'
#
loop_
_entity.id
_entity.type
_entity.pdbx_description
1 polymer ?
#
loop_
_entity_poly.entity_id
_entity_poly.type
_entity_poly.pdbx_seq_one_letter_code
_entity_poly.pdbx_strand_id
1 'polypeptide(L)'
;MLFTHSKNNTMPMPLHPRSIAILITVLTTILMVKSCNKGSEESSSAYQAACQGSPLHSIESRNKALEDGYLINHRFNCIDKESFVAVAKYLAKEKAANTPEAVAQRAQEKAERDAAWDRKLTEERAQRAVESQGVDSSSPNIVLHYINVNTATESELANVIGVGSDTAAQIIEERNKQRFNDWADLVHRVVSLSSAQTAVYASICGLNVDGKSLDGAPPDAEMAAAIYQKQRK
;
A
#
# COMPACT_ATOMS: atom_id res chain seq x y z
N MET A 1 31.59 -61.44 -42.25
CA MET A 1 32.45 -62.30 -41.42
C MET A 1 32.02 -62.11 -39.97
N LEU A 2 31.59 -63.21 -39.33
CA LEU A 2 31.50 -63.51 -37.87
C LEU A 2 30.76 -62.48 -36.98
N PHE A 3 29.51 -62.62 -36.51
CA PHE A 3 28.82 -63.67 -35.72
C PHE A 3 29.57 -64.20 -34.48
N THR A 4 29.10 -63.82 -33.27
CA THR A 4 28.70 -64.71 -32.15
C THR A 4 28.01 -63.84 -31.06
N HIS A 5 26.70 -63.89 -30.82
CA HIS A 5 25.93 -64.84 -29.98
C HIS A 5 26.36 -64.91 -28.49
N SER A 6 25.49 -64.44 -27.59
CA SER A 6 25.33 -65.02 -26.24
C SER A 6 23.88 -64.90 -25.78
N LYS A 7 23.42 -65.96 -25.13
CA LYS A 7 22.05 -66.49 -25.13
C LYS A 7 21.21 -66.00 -23.94
N ASN A 8 19.92 -65.89 -24.22
CA ASN A 8 18.74 -66.07 -23.37
C ASN A 8 18.94 -66.84 -22.05
N ASN A 9 18.24 -66.40 -21.01
CA ASN A 9 17.42 -67.31 -20.21
C ASN A 9 16.24 -66.58 -19.56
N THR A 10 15.08 -66.71 -20.19
CA THR A 10 13.77 -66.71 -19.54
C THR A 10 13.44 -68.16 -19.17
N MET A 11 12.89 -68.39 -17.97
CA MET A 11 11.59 -69.08 -17.87
C MET A 11 11.00 -69.01 -16.44
N PRO A 12 9.66 -69.06 -16.33
CA PRO A 12 8.87 -68.90 -15.11
C PRO A 12 8.43 -70.25 -14.52
N MET A 13 7.68 -70.24 -13.40
CA MET A 13 6.59 -71.16 -12.98
C MET A 13 6.45 -71.16 -11.43
N PRO A 14 5.35 -71.67 -10.83
CA PRO A 14 3.94 -71.43 -11.11
C PRO A 14 3.10 -71.14 -9.82
N LEU A 15 1.88 -70.63 -10.00
CA LEU A 15 0.80 -70.77 -9.00
C LEU A 15 0.39 -72.23 -8.85
N HIS A 16 0.06 -72.68 -7.63
CA HIS A 16 -1.07 -73.58 -7.37
C HIS A 16 -1.60 -73.42 -5.92
N PRO A 17 -2.92 -73.55 -5.70
CA PRO A 17 -3.57 -73.42 -4.40
C PRO A 17 -3.85 -74.79 -3.77
N ARG A 18 -3.82 -74.90 -2.43
CA ARG A 18 -4.55 -75.95 -1.69
C ARG A 18 -4.98 -75.46 -0.30
N SER A 19 -6.29 -75.52 -0.11
CA SER A 19 -7.05 -75.41 1.14
C SER A 19 -6.56 -76.35 2.24
N ILE A 20 -6.81 -75.99 3.51
CA ILE A 20 -7.59 -76.75 4.51
C ILE A 20 -7.36 -76.12 5.91
N ALA A 21 -8.48 -75.77 6.53
CA ALA A 21 -8.64 -75.26 7.89
C ALA A 21 -8.15 -76.25 8.97
N ILE A 22 -7.94 -75.78 10.23
CA ILE A 22 -8.56 -76.32 11.47
C ILE A 22 -7.88 -75.86 12.78
N LEU A 23 -8.73 -75.39 13.72
CA LEU A 23 -8.69 -75.32 15.21
C LEU A 23 -7.52 -74.61 15.95
N ILE A 24 -7.76 -73.47 16.61
CA ILE A 24 -8.22 -73.28 18.02
C ILE A 24 -7.26 -73.87 19.08
N THR A 25 -6.63 -73.00 19.89
CA THR A 25 -6.55 -73.14 21.36
C THR A 25 -6.09 -71.85 22.04
N VAL A 26 -6.86 -71.49 23.07
CA VAL A 26 -6.72 -70.35 23.98
C VAL A 26 -5.60 -70.61 24.97
N LEU A 27 -4.70 -69.64 25.18
CA LEU A 27 -3.94 -69.56 26.44
C LEU A 27 -3.61 -68.10 26.80
N THR A 28 -4.62 -67.42 27.32
CA THR A 28 -4.49 -66.19 28.09
C THR A 28 -3.73 -66.47 29.38
N THR A 29 -2.48 -66.01 29.47
CA THR A 29 -1.76 -65.86 30.74
C THR A 29 -1.64 -64.38 31.05
N ILE A 30 -2.28 -63.99 32.15
CA ILE A 30 -2.39 -62.63 32.68
C ILE A 30 -1.05 -62.22 33.28
N LEU A 31 -0.39 -61.23 32.67
CA LEU A 31 0.76 -60.51 33.23
C LEU A 31 0.25 -59.34 34.08
N MET A 32 0.32 -59.48 35.42
CA MET A 32 0.14 -58.37 36.36
C MET A 32 1.51 -57.76 36.67
N VAL A 33 1.93 -56.77 35.87
CA VAL A 33 3.06 -55.90 36.21
C VAL A 33 2.51 -54.61 36.81
N LYS A 34 2.93 -54.32 38.05
CA LYS A 34 2.73 -53.06 38.76
C LYS A 34 3.10 -51.88 37.87
N SER A 35 2.11 -51.14 37.37
CA SER A 35 2.32 -49.89 36.67
C SER A 35 2.22 -48.73 37.67
N CYS A 36 3.28 -47.96 37.81
CA CYS A 36 3.20 -46.63 38.43
C CYS A 36 2.19 -45.82 37.62
N ASN A 37 1.05 -45.48 38.23
CA ASN A 37 -0.08 -44.80 37.62
C ASN A 37 0.24 -43.31 37.31
N LYS A 38 1.16 -43.08 36.37
CA LYS A 38 1.49 -41.76 35.80
C LYS A 38 1.11 -41.66 34.32
N GLY A 39 0.58 -42.73 33.73
CA GLY A 39 0.19 -42.83 32.32
C GLY A 39 -1.32 -42.74 32.05
N SER A 40 -2.18 -42.69 33.07
CA SER A 40 -3.63 -42.75 32.88
C SER A 40 -4.24 -41.48 32.27
N GLU A 41 -3.62 -40.32 32.47
CA GLU A 41 -4.11 -39.05 31.92
C GLU A 41 -3.70 -38.86 30.45
N GLU A 42 -2.45 -39.18 30.09
CA GLU A 42 -1.93 -39.07 28.72
C GLU A 42 -2.58 -40.11 27.77
N SER A 43 -2.92 -41.30 28.28
CA SER A 43 -3.67 -42.31 27.52
C SER A 43 -5.18 -42.08 27.48
N SER A 44 -5.68 -41.02 28.12
CA SER A 44 -7.12 -40.74 28.14
C SER A 44 -7.60 -40.24 26.78
N SER A 45 -8.81 -40.62 26.38
CA SER A 45 -9.43 -40.14 25.14
C SER A 45 -9.57 -38.62 25.12
N ALA A 46 -9.79 -38.00 26.29
CA ALA A 46 -9.87 -36.55 26.44
C ALA A 46 -8.54 -35.85 26.16
N TYR A 47 -7.42 -36.43 26.61
CA TYR A 47 -6.08 -35.92 26.30
C TYR A 47 -5.77 -36.04 24.81
N GLN A 48 -5.99 -37.22 24.22
CA GLN A 48 -5.70 -37.49 22.80
C GLN A 48 -6.55 -36.63 21.84
N ALA A 49 -7.74 -36.22 22.28
CA ALA A 49 -8.60 -35.32 21.52
C ALA A 49 -8.09 -33.87 21.54
N ALA A 50 -7.58 -33.40 22.69
CA ALA A 50 -7.23 -31.99 22.90
C ALA A 50 -5.74 -31.67 22.63
N CYS A 51 -4.85 -32.65 22.79
CA CYS A 51 -3.41 -32.43 22.83
C CYS A 51 -2.71 -32.95 21.58
N GLN A 52 -1.70 -32.21 21.15
CA GLN A 52 -0.66 -32.69 20.26
C GLN A 52 0.60 -33.02 21.07
N GLY A 53 1.06 -34.27 20.99
CA GLY A 53 2.29 -34.72 21.66
C GLY A 53 2.14 -34.94 23.17
N SER A 54 3.27 -35.01 23.88
CA SER A 54 3.33 -35.21 25.33
C SER A 54 3.15 -33.91 26.12
N PRO A 55 2.78 -33.98 27.42
CA PRO A 55 2.57 -32.78 28.22
C PRO A 55 3.85 -31.95 28.41
N LEU A 56 3.67 -30.64 28.48
CA LEU A 56 4.69 -29.63 28.74
C LEU A 56 4.93 -29.52 30.25
N HIS A 57 5.92 -30.27 30.73
CA HIS A 57 6.23 -30.38 32.16
C HIS A 57 7.06 -29.22 32.71
N SER A 58 7.68 -28.39 31.87
CA SER A 58 8.49 -27.26 32.30
C SER A 58 7.94 -25.92 31.79
N ILE A 59 8.18 -24.86 32.55
CA ILE A 59 7.86 -23.48 32.13
C ILE A 59 8.58 -23.15 30.83
N GLU A 60 9.82 -23.59 30.67
CA GLU A 60 10.61 -23.40 29.47
C GLU A 60 9.94 -24.02 28.23
N SER A 61 9.51 -25.28 28.31
CA SER A 61 8.82 -25.97 27.19
C SER A 61 7.50 -25.27 26.82
N ARG A 62 6.80 -24.74 27.83
CA ARG A 62 5.57 -23.97 27.62
C ARG A 62 5.84 -22.63 26.95
N ASN A 63 6.83 -21.88 27.42
CA ASN A 63 7.20 -20.60 26.84
C ASN A 63 7.67 -20.77 25.39
N LYS A 64 8.49 -21.80 25.13
CA LYS A 64 8.91 -22.13 23.78
C LYS A 64 7.73 -22.43 22.86
N ALA A 65 6.75 -23.21 23.31
CA ALA A 65 5.57 -23.49 22.49
C ALA A 65 4.75 -22.23 22.19
N LEU A 66 4.62 -21.31 23.16
CA LEU A 66 3.98 -20.00 22.94
C LEU A 66 4.76 -19.12 21.95
N GLU A 67 6.09 -19.09 22.07
CA GLU A 67 6.99 -18.40 21.15
C GLU A 67 6.90 -18.97 19.72
N ASP A 68 6.79 -20.30 19.60
CA ASP A 68 6.59 -20.99 18.33
C ASP A 68 5.15 -20.80 17.77
N GLY A 69 4.29 -20.05 18.48
CA GLY A 69 2.94 -19.65 18.04
C GLY A 69 1.82 -20.64 18.41
N TYR A 70 2.11 -21.64 19.24
CA TYR A 70 1.12 -22.61 19.70
C TYR A 70 0.31 -22.09 20.90
N LEU A 71 -0.97 -22.41 20.94
CA LEU A 71 -1.83 -22.25 22.11
C LEU A 71 -1.68 -23.47 23.01
N ILE A 72 -1.75 -23.23 24.32
CA ILE A 72 -1.57 -24.26 25.33
C ILE A 72 -2.92 -24.64 25.93
N ASN A 73 -3.24 -25.92 25.91
CA ASN A 73 -4.37 -26.44 26.67
C ASN A 73 -3.96 -26.55 28.14
N HIS A 74 -4.38 -25.58 28.95
CA HIS A 74 -4.00 -25.50 30.37
C HIS A 74 -4.51 -26.67 31.22
N ARG A 75 -5.60 -27.34 30.82
CA ARG A 75 -6.14 -28.50 31.55
C ARG A 75 -5.17 -29.68 31.54
N PHE A 76 -4.49 -29.89 30.42
CA PHE A 76 -3.56 -30.99 30.23
C PHE A 76 -2.09 -30.54 30.14
N ASN A 77 -1.84 -29.23 30.24
CA ASN A 77 -0.54 -28.61 30.03
C ASN A 77 0.13 -29.07 28.73
N CYS A 78 -0.57 -29.10 27.60
CA CYS A 78 -0.05 -29.60 26.33
C CYS A 78 -0.23 -28.57 25.21
N ILE A 79 0.41 -28.78 24.05
CA ILE A 79 0.07 -28.01 22.85
C ILE A 79 -1.35 -28.38 22.41
N ASP A 80 -2.20 -27.38 22.23
CA ASP A 80 -3.54 -27.59 21.71
C ASP A 80 -3.50 -28.12 20.27
N LYS A 81 -4.29 -29.16 20.01
CA LYS A 81 -4.28 -29.87 18.74
C LYS A 81 -4.74 -29.01 17.56
N GLU A 82 -5.73 -28.14 17.77
CA GLU A 82 -6.21 -27.24 16.72
C GLU A 82 -5.18 -26.16 16.44
N SER A 83 -4.56 -25.62 17.48
CA SER A 83 -3.48 -24.66 17.33
C SER A 83 -2.30 -25.25 16.54
N PHE A 84 -1.92 -26.49 16.81
CA PHE A 84 -0.86 -27.16 16.05
C PHE A 84 -1.17 -27.22 14.54
N VAL A 85 -2.40 -27.62 14.19
CA VAL A 85 -2.86 -27.66 12.80
C VAL A 85 -2.90 -26.26 12.17
N ALA A 86 -3.31 -25.25 12.93
CA ALA A 86 -3.38 -23.87 12.46
C ALA A 86 -1.98 -23.31 12.13
N VAL A 87 -1.01 -23.49 13.02
CA VAL A 87 0.38 -23.08 12.80
C VAL A 87 0.97 -23.82 11.60
N ALA A 88 0.75 -25.14 11.48
CA ALA A 88 1.23 -25.90 10.34
C ALA A 88 0.66 -25.38 9.00
N LYS A 89 -0.62 -25.03 8.96
CA LYS A 89 -1.27 -24.41 7.78
C LYS A 89 -0.68 -23.04 7.47
N TYR A 90 -0.44 -22.21 8.48
CA TYR A 90 0.19 -20.89 8.32
C TYR A 90 1.59 -21.02 7.71
N LEU A 91 2.44 -21.86 8.32
CA LEU A 91 3.80 -22.09 7.84
C LEU A 91 3.81 -22.66 6.41
N ALA A 92 2.86 -23.53 6.07
CA ALA A 92 2.74 -24.04 4.69
C ALA A 92 2.39 -22.92 3.69
N LYS A 93 1.46 -22.02 4.05
CA LYS A 93 1.11 -20.85 3.23
C LYS A 93 2.28 -19.89 3.08
N GLU A 94 3.00 -19.60 4.16
CA GLU A 94 4.19 -18.74 4.10
C GLU A 94 5.28 -19.33 3.23
N LYS A 95 5.58 -20.63 3.38
CA LYS A 95 6.56 -21.32 2.53
C LYS A 95 6.16 -21.28 1.06
N ALA A 96 4.88 -21.47 0.76
CA ALA A 96 4.37 -21.37 -0.61
C ALA A 96 4.47 -19.94 -1.17
N ALA A 97 4.22 -18.92 -0.36
CA ALA A 97 4.34 -17.51 -0.76
C ALA A 97 5.80 -17.05 -0.93
N ASN A 98 6.73 -17.69 -0.21
CA ASN A 98 8.15 -17.33 -0.18
C ASN A 98 9.05 -18.27 -0.99
N THR A 99 8.49 -19.04 -1.93
CA THR A 99 9.32 -19.79 -2.88
C THR A 99 10.14 -18.83 -3.75
N PRO A 100 11.33 -19.24 -4.23
CA PRO A 100 12.10 -18.41 -5.16
C PRO A 100 11.30 -18.00 -6.39
N GLU A 101 10.42 -18.87 -6.88
CA GLU A 101 9.51 -18.60 -7.99
C GLU A 101 8.48 -17.51 -7.65
N ALA A 102 7.77 -17.63 -6.52
CA ALA A 102 6.77 -16.64 -6.11
C ALA A 102 7.41 -15.27 -5.80
N VAL A 103 8.63 -15.27 -5.26
CA VAL A 103 9.41 -14.03 -5.06
C VAL A 103 9.80 -13.42 -6.40
N ALA A 104 10.28 -14.23 -7.36
CA ALA A 104 10.65 -13.76 -8.69
C ALA A 104 9.46 -13.18 -9.46
N GLN A 105 8.29 -13.84 -9.40
CA GLN A 105 7.05 -13.34 -10.01
C GLN A 105 6.65 -11.97 -9.42
N ARG A 106 6.62 -11.84 -8.08
CA ARG A 106 6.34 -10.55 -7.42
C ARG A 106 7.34 -9.45 -7.78
N ALA A 107 8.61 -9.82 -7.97
CA ALA A 107 9.64 -8.89 -8.42
C ALA A 107 9.43 -8.44 -9.87
N GLN A 108 9.03 -9.36 -10.76
CA GLN A 108 8.67 -9.05 -12.15
C GLN A 108 7.45 -8.13 -12.22
N GLU A 109 6.36 -8.47 -11.51
CA GLU A 109 5.16 -7.63 -11.44
C GLU A 109 5.46 -6.22 -10.93
N LYS A 110 6.34 -6.10 -9.92
CA LYS A 110 6.81 -4.80 -9.44
C LYS A 110 7.58 -4.06 -10.52
N ALA A 111 8.54 -4.70 -11.18
CA ALA A 111 9.33 -4.08 -12.23
C ALA A 111 8.45 -3.62 -13.40
N GLU A 112 7.45 -4.40 -13.78
CA GLU A 112 6.47 -4.03 -14.82
C GLU A 112 5.63 -2.82 -14.44
N ARG A 113 5.14 -2.78 -13.19
CA ARG A 113 4.39 -1.64 -12.66
C ARG A 113 5.25 -0.37 -12.61
N ASP A 114 6.48 -0.48 -12.14
CA ASP A 114 7.41 0.65 -12.06
C ASP A 114 7.72 1.17 -13.47
N ALA A 115 8.00 0.26 -14.42
CA ALA A 115 8.20 0.63 -15.83
C ALA A 115 6.95 1.25 -16.47
N ALA A 116 5.74 0.80 -16.10
CA ALA A 116 4.49 1.39 -16.58
C ALA A 116 4.30 2.82 -16.06
N TRP A 117 4.64 3.06 -14.79
CA TRP A 117 4.60 4.39 -14.20
C TRP A 117 5.61 5.33 -14.88
N ASP A 118 6.83 4.86 -15.15
CA ASP A 118 7.86 5.63 -15.86
C ASP A 118 7.42 6.00 -17.29
N ARG A 119 6.78 5.07 -18.01
CA ARG A 119 6.20 5.35 -19.34
C ARG A 119 5.13 6.43 -19.26
N LYS A 120 4.19 6.31 -18.32
CA LYS A 120 3.14 7.31 -18.11
C LYS A 120 3.72 8.68 -17.81
N LEU A 121 4.71 8.77 -16.92
CA LEU A 121 5.37 10.03 -16.60
C LEU A 121 6.09 10.63 -17.81
N THR A 122 6.70 9.78 -18.66
CA THR A 122 7.35 10.20 -19.89
C THR A 122 6.34 10.75 -20.90
N GLU A 123 5.20 10.09 -21.07
CA GLU A 123 4.09 10.55 -21.91
C GLU A 123 3.53 11.89 -21.41
N GLU A 124 3.28 12.03 -20.11
CA GLU A 124 2.81 13.27 -19.49
C GLU A 124 3.82 14.42 -19.65
N ARG A 125 5.13 14.14 -19.59
CA ARG A 125 6.18 15.13 -19.88
C ARG A 125 6.19 15.53 -21.35
N ALA A 126 6.07 14.57 -22.26
CA ALA A 126 6.02 14.83 -23.70
C ALA A 126 4.78 15.66 -24.09
N GLN A 127 3.62 15.33 -23.51
CA GLN A 127 2.38 16.09 -23.70
C GLN A 127 2.53 17.53 -23.21
N ARG A 128 3.09 17.74 -22.01
CA ARG A 128 3.37 19.09 -21.50
C ARG A 128 4.36 19.86 -22.37
N ALA A 129 5.36 19.20 -22.94
CA ALA A 129 6.28 19.83 -23.88
C ALA A 129 5.55 20.30 -25.15
N VAL A 130 4.67 19.48 -25.72
CA VAL A 130 3.82 19.87 -26.86
C VAL A 130 2.86 21.00 -26.49
N GLU A 131 2.21 20.92 -25.32
CA GLU A 131 1.32 21.98 -24.83
C GLU A 131 2.08 23.31 -24.68
N SER A 132 3.28 23.29 -24.09
CA SER A 132 4.12 24.49 -23.95
C SER A 132 4.53 25.10 -25.29
N GLN A 133 4.73 24.28 -26.33
CA GLN A 133 5.03 24.76 -27.68
C GLN A 133 3.79 25.36 -28.39
N GLY A 134 2.57 25.03 -27.96
CA GLY A 134 1.32 25.59 -28.49
C GLY A 134 0.92 26.95 -27.90
N VAL A 135 1.65 27.44 -26.89
CA VAL A 135 1.36 28.73 -26.21
C VAL A 135 1.85 29.93 -27.03
N ASP A 136 2.66 29.74 -28.07
CA ASP A 136 3.42 30.80 -28.75
C ASP A 136 2.70 31.51 -29.92
N SER A 137 1.42 31.21 -30.21
CA SER A 137 0.73 31.91 -31.33
C SER A 137 -0.74 32.29 -31.10
N SER A 138 -1.30 32.02 -29.92
CA SER A 138 -2.69 32.38 -29.59
C SER A 138 -2.87 33.00 -28.20
N SER A 139 -1.78 33.18 -27.45
CA SER A 139 -1.81 33.89 -26.18
C SER A 139 -2.11 35.37 -26.46
N PRO A 140 -3.13 35.97 -25.81
CA PRO A 140 -3.31 37.41 -25.89
C PRO A 140 -2.02 38.08 -25.41
N ASN A 141 -1.59 39.13 -26.10
CA ASN A 141 -0.50 39.96 -25.62
C ASN A 141 -1.01 40.69 -24.35
N ILE A 142 -0.82 40.08 -23.18
CA ILE A 142 -1.18 40.65 -21.89
C ILE A 142 -0.11 41.66 -21.53
N VAL A 143 -0.46 42.93 -21.65
CA VAL A 143 0.31 44.01 -21.05
C VAL A 143 -0.02 44.04 -19.56
N LEU A 144 0.95 43.71 -18.71
CA LEU A 144 0.78 43.81 -17.27
C LEU A 144 0.70 45.28 -16.85
N HIS A 145 -0.36 45.61 -16.11
CA HIS A 145 -0.51 46.89 -15.44
C HIS A 145 -0.27 46.69 -13.93
N TYR A 146 0.64 47.46 -13.35
CA TYR A 146 0.91 47.43 -11.92
C TYR A 146 -0.18 48.24 -11.20
N ILE A 147 -1.13 47.54 -10.57
CA ILE A 147 -2.29 48.13 -9.91
C ILE A 147 -2.11 48.10 -8.39
N ASN A 148 -1.97 49.27 -7.78
CA ASN A 148 -1.82 49.37 -6.32
C ASN A 148 -3.20 49.40 -5.63
N VAL A 149 -3.47 48.45 -4.74
CA VAL A 149 -4.73 48.36 -3.98
C VAL A 149 -5.06 49.63 -3.21
N ASN A 150 -4.05 50.38 -2.76
CA ASN A 150 -4.22 51.57 -1.94
C ASN A 150 -4.50 52.86 -2.74
N THR A 151 -4.37 52.85 -4.06
CA THR A 151 -4.53 54.05 -4.90
C THR A 151 -5.40 53.85 -6.13
N ALA A 152 -5.57 52.62 -6.60
CA ALA A 152 -6.33 52.31 -7.81
C ALA A 152 -7.83 52.60 -7.66
N THR A 153 -8.45 52.91 -8.77
CA THR A 153 -9.91 52.96 -8.91
C THR A 153 -10.51 51.55 -8.87
N GLU A 154 -11.82 51.46 -8.59
CA GLU A 154 -12.52 50.17 -8.60
C GLU A 154 -12.45 49.49 -9.98
N SER A 155 -12.56 50.26 -11.06
CA SER A 155 -12.46 49.73 -12.42
C SER A 155 -11.06 49.22 -12.76
N GLU A 156 -10.00 49.91 -12.31
CA GLU A 156 -8.62 49.42 -12.45
C GLU A 156 -8.40 48.12 -11.68
N LEU A 157 -8.94 48.01 -10.47
CA LEU A 157 -8.87 46.79 -9.67
C LEU A 157 -9.65 45.63 -10.33
N ALA A 158 -10.86 45.91 -10.82
CA ALA A 158 -11.70 44.89 -11.46
C ALA A 158 -11.07 44.33 -12.74
N ASN A 159 -10.22 45.10 -13.43
CA ASN A 159 -9.50 44.67 -14.63
C ASN A 159 -8.31 43.73 -14.33
N VAL A 160 -7.90 43.58 -13.08
CA VAL A 160 -6.86 42.61 -12.72
C VAL A 160 -7.43 41.19 -12.80
N ILE A 161 -6.75 40.33 -13.56
CA ILE A 161 -7.13 38.93 -13.73
C ILE A 161 -7.19 38.23 -12.37
N GLY A 162 -8.34 37.61 -12.06
CA GLY A 162 -8.58 36.96 -10.77
C GLY A 162 -9.12 37.87 -9.65
N VAL A 163 -9.27 39.19 -9.87
CA VAL A 163 -9.92 40.11 -8.93
C VAL A 163 -11.41 40.24 -9.27
N GLY A 164 -11.74 40.77 -10.45
CA GLY A 164 -13.12 40.99 -10.88
C GLY A 164 -13.87 42.06 -10.05
N SER A 165 -15.12 42.35 -10.42
CA SER A 165 -15.92 43.43 -9.81
C SER A 165 -16.12 43.26 -8.31
N ASP A 166 -16.46 42.05 -7.87
CA ASP A 166 -16.88 41.81 -6.49
C ASP A 166 -15.71 41.94 -5.50
N THR A 167 -14.54 41.44 -5.89
CA THR A 167 -13.31 41.63 -5.10
C THR A 167 -12.86 43.08 -5.14
N ALA A 168 -12.96 43.75 -6.29
CA ALA A 168 -12.62 45.17 -6.38
C ALA A 168 -13.48 46.01 -5.42
N ALA A 169 -14.79 45.78 -5.39
CA ALA A 169 -15.70 46.44 -4.46
C ALA A 169 -15.31 46.20 -2.99
N GLN A 170 -14.97 44.95 -2.61
CA GLN A 170 -14.49 44.63 -1.25
C GLN A 170 -13.18 45.35 -0.92
N ILE A 171 -12.22 45.41 -1.86
CA ILE A 171 -10.96 46.14 -1.68
C ILE A 171 -11.24 47.62 -1.40
N ILE A 172 -12.16 48.25 -2.14
CA ILE A 172 -12.53 49.66 -1.93
C ILE A 172 -13.19 49.86 -0.57
N GLU A 173 -14.14 49.01 -0.20
CA GLU A 173 -14.84 49.09 1.09
C GLU A 173 -13.86 49.01 2.26
N GLU A 174 -12.97 48.02 2.22
CA GLU A 174 -11.96 47.82 3.24
C GLU A 174 -10.96 48.99 3.26
N ARG A 175 -10.47 49.44 2.11
CA ARG A 175 -9.53 50.56 2.01
C ARG A 175 -10.09 51.85 2.60
N ASN A 176 -11.39 52.09 2.45
CA ASN A 176 -12.06 53.28 2.99
C ASN A 176 -12.09 53.28 4.53
N LYS A 177 -12.00 52.11 5.17
CA LYS A 177 -11.86 51.98 6.63
C LYS A 177 -10.42 52.27 7.04
N GLN A 178 -9.47 51.63 6.35
CA GLN A 178 -8.03 51.80 6.57
C GLN A 178 -7.25 51.36 5.34
N ARG A 179 -6.16 52.06 5.02
CA ARG A 179 -5.18 51.60 4.02
C ARG A 179 -4.65 50.20 4.38
N PHE A 180 -4.32 49.41 3.36
CA PHE A 180 -3.67 48.10 3.54
C PHE A 180 -2.20 48.30 3.85
N ASN A 181 -1.69 47.60 4.86
CA ASN A 181 -0.28 47.69 5.23
C ASN A 181 0.62 46.81 4.36
N ASP A 182 0.16 45.59 4.09
CA ASP A 182 0.86 44.58 3.32
C ASP A 182 -0.13 43.54 2.76
N TRP A 183 0.41 42.50 2.12
CA TRP A 183 -0.38 41.39 1.57
C TRP A 183 -1.09 40.57 2.63
N ALA A 184 -0.51 40.40 3.82
CA ALA A 184 -1.14 39.63 4.89
C ALA A 184 -2.40 40.34 5.40
N ASP A 185 -2.33 41.67 5.56
CA ASP A 185 -3.47 42.52 5.89
C ASP A 185 -4.55 42.47 4.78
N LEU A 186 -4.14 42.57 3.51
CA LEU A 186 -5.05 42.50 2.36
C LEU A 186 -5.83 41.18 2.32
N VAL A 187 -5.15 40.03 2.35
CA VAL A 187 -5.81 38.70 2.23
C VAL A 187 -6.63 38.35 3.48
N HIS A 188 -6.30 38.94 4.63
CA HIS A 188 -7.06 38.76 5.86
C HIS A 188 -8.39 39.51 5.82
N ARG A 189 -8.40 40.72 5.24
CA ARG A 189 -9.61 41.58 5.18
C ARG A 189 -10.47 41.33 3.96
N VAL A 190 -9.88 40.97 2.83
CA VAL A 190 -10.60 40.73 1.57
C VAL A 190 -10.78 39.23 1.38
N VAL A 191 -11.96 38.72 1.76
CA VAL A 191 -12.25 37.28 1.84
C VAL A 191 -12.07 36.57 0.50
N SER A 192 -12.40 37.20 -0.63
CA SER A 192 -12.20 36.59 -1.95
C SER A 192 -10.72 36.41 -2.32
N LEU A 193 -9.80 37.14 -1.68
CA LEU A 193 -8.35 36.98 -1.82
C LEU A 193 -7.74 36.05 -0.76
N SER A 194 -8.53 35.52 0.18
CA SER A 194 -8.01 34.66 1.26
C SER A 194 -7.46 33.32 0.76
N SER A 195 -7.84 32.88 -0.44
CA SER A 195 -7.27 31.69 -1.07
C SER A 195 -5.85 31.98 -1.56
N ALA A 196 -4.90 31.12 -1.19
CA ALA A 196 -3.50 31.25 -1.62
C ALA A 196 -3.37 31.33 -3.15
N GLN A 197 -4.17 30.54 -3.88
CA GLN A 197 -4.17 30.55 -5.34
C GLN A 197 -4.67 31.88 -5.90
N THR A 198 -5.73 32.47 -5.35
CA THR A 198 -6.28 33.74 -5.83
C THR A 198 -5.30 34.89 -5.56
N ALA A 199 -4.71 34.95 -4.37
CA ALA A 199 -3.72 35.97 -4.02
C ALA A 199 -2.48 35.90 -4.93
N VAL A 200 -1.95 34.69 -5.16
CA VAL A 200 -0.82 34.46 -6.07
C VAL A 200 -1.17 34.91 -7.48
N TYR A 201 -2.35 34.55 -7.98
CA TYR A 201 -2.78 34.93 -9.33
C TYR A 201 -2.93 36.44 -9.46
N ALA A 202 -3.59 37.11 -8.51
CA ALA A 202 -3.76 38.56 -8.54
C ALA A 202 -2.40 39.28 -8.52
N SER A 203 -1.44 38.80 -7.71
CA SER A 203 -0.08 39.35 -7.64
C SER A 203 0.69 39.18 -8.96
N ILE A 204 0.69 37.96 -9.52
CA ILE A 204 1.30 37.67 -10.84
C ILE A 204 0.69 38.56 -11.93
N CYS A 205 -0.62 38.84 -11.83
CA CYS A 205 -1.35 39.67 -12.79
C CYS A 205 -1.24 41.18 -12.51
N GLY A 206 -0.34 41.61 -11.63
CA GLY A 206 0.03 43.02 -11.44
C GLY A 206 -0.59 43.72 -10.24
N LEU A 207 -1.44 43.06 -9.45
CA LEU A 207 -1.89 43.62 -8.16
C LEU A 207 -0.70 43.78 -7.22
N ASN A 208 -0.63 44.90 -6.49
CA ASN A 208 0.40 45.14 -5.50
C ASN A 208 -0.14 45.95 -4.32
N VAL A 209 0.57 45.88 -3.18
CA VAL A 209 0.33 46.73 -2.00
C VAL A 209 1.50 47.71 -1.90
N ASP A 210 1.24 48.97 -2.25
CA ASP A 210 2.27 50.03 -2.25
C ASP A 210 3.56 49.63 -3.00
N GLY A 211 3.38 49.05 -4.19
CA GLY A 211 4.46 48.62 -5.09
C GLY A 211 5.04 47.24 -4.76
N LYS A 212 4.59 46.59 -3.68
CA LYS A 212 5.06 45.25 -3.28
C LYS A 212 4.12 44.17 -3.80
N SER A 213 4.67 43.22 -4.53
CA SER A 213 4.00 41.97 -4.88
C SER A 213 4.04 40.97 -3.73
N LEU A 214 3.22 39.93 -3.81
CA LEU A 214 3.22 38.84 -2.84
C LEU A 214 4.55 38.07 -2.96
N ASP A 215 5.12 37.69 -1.81
CA ASP A 215 6.38 36.95 -1.77
C ASP A 215 6.31 35.65 -2.58
N GLY A 216 7.28 35.46 -3.48
CA GLY A 216 7.31 34.31 -4.39
C GLY A 216 6.35 34.39 -5.58
N ALA A 217 5.61 35.49 -5.74
CA ALA A 217 4.68 35.72 -6.84
C ALA A 217 4.85 37.13 -7.46
N PRO A 218 6.04 37.45 -8.01
CA PRO A 218 6.23 38.71 -8.72
C PRO A 218 5.37 38.76 -10.00
N PRO A 219 5.11 39.96 -10.56
CA PRO A 219 4.32 40.08 -11.76
C PRO A 219 5.03 39.43 -12.95
N ASP A 220 4.33 38.56 -13.67
CA ASP A 220 4.86 37.77 -14.78
C ASP A 220 3.80 37.65 -15.88
N ALA A 221 4.12 38.22 -17.05
CA ALA A 221 3.17 38.35 -18.15
C ALA A 221 2.84 37.01 -18.82
N GLU A 222 3.82 36.09 -18.87
CA GLU A 222 3.62 34.75 -19.44
C GLU A 222 2.73 33.92 -18.52
N MET A 223 3.01 33.96 -17.21
CA MET A 223 2.17 33.30 -16.21
C MET A 223 0.78 33.92 -16.14
N ALA A 224 0.64 35.24 -16.26
CA ALA A 224 -0.66 35.91 -16.34
C ALA A 224 -1.45 35.47 -17.58
N ALA A 225 -0.81 35.29 -18.73
CA ALA A 225 -1.45 34.74 -19.93
C ALA A 225 -1.96 33.31 -19.71
N ALA A 226 -1.16 32.46 -19.08
CA ALA A 226 -1.58 31.10 -18.72
C ALA A 226 -2.76 31.09 -17.73
N ILE A 227 -2.74 31.97 -16.71
CA ILE A 227 -3.83 32.14 -15.74
C ILE A 227 -5.12 32.57 -16.45
N TYR A 228 -5.04 33.57 -17.33
CA TYR A 228 -6.18 34.05 -18.13
C TYR A 228 -6.80 32.93 -18.96
N GLN A 229 -5.99 32.13 -19.66
CA GLN A 229 -6.48 31.01 -20.46
C GLN A 229 -7.14 29.92 -19.59
N LYS A 230 -6.57 29.63 -18.41
CA LYS A 230 -7.14 28.64 -17.48
C LYS A 230 -8.48 29.06 -16.92
N GLN A 231 -8.68 30.35 -16.65
CA GLN A 231 -9.96 30.88 -16.16
C GLN A 231 -11.06 30.94 -17.24
N ARG A 232 -10.69 30.84 -18.53
CA ARG A 232 -11.63 30.79 -19.66
C ARG A 232 -12.13 29.39 -20.01
N LYS A 233 -11.40 28.33 -19.61
CA LYS A 233 -11.78 26.93 -19.83
C LYS A 233 -12.73 26.46 -18.73
#